data_AF-A0A7V9FLF6-F1
#
_entry.id   AF-A0A7V9FLF6-F1
#
_cell.length_a   1.000
_cell.length_b   1.000
_cell.length_c   1.000
_cell.angle_alpha   90.00
_cell.angle_beta   90.00
_cell.angle_gamma   90.00
#
_symmetry.space_group_name_H-M   'P 1'
#
loop_
_entity.id
_entity.type
_entity.pdbx_description
1 polymer ?
#
loop_
_entity_poly.entity_id
_entity_poly.type
_entity_poly.pdbx_seq_one_letter_code
_entity_poly.pdbx_strand_id
1 'polypeptide(L)'
;GDEHGLSYEEMKGRVMGDLKKVFRPELLNRIDETIVFHKLDRSEILTIVDLQLKRLREQMATYEVAIELTDAAKEVLVEQGFDPAMGARPLRRAIQRFIEDPLADYVLGRELNPGATILVDRRAELTGAEDESLVDIKLIEGEPPPKEKEKVTVPPEEPSSEADETAED
;
A
#
# COMPACT_ATOMS: atom_id res chain seq x y z
N GLY A 1 -27.50 16.60 -0.17
CA GLY A 1 -28.59 16.09 0.69
C GLY A 1 -27.91 15.47 1.88
N ASP A 2 -28.38 15.82 3.08
CA ASP A 2 -27.69 15.54 4.34
C ASP A 2 -27.54 14.03 4.59
N GLU A 3 -26.31 13.51 4.49
CA GLU A 3 -25.93 12.12 4.80
C GLU A 3 -25.10 12.02 6.10
N HIS A 4 -25.30 12.93 7.05
CA HIS A 4 -24.73 12.76 8.37
C HIS A 4 -25.59 11.76 9.15
N GLY A 5 -25.10 10.51 9.23
CA GLY A 5 -25.62 9.50 10.14
C GLY A 5 -25.67 9.96 11.60
N LEU A 6 -26.29 9.14 12.45
CA LEU A 6 -26.43 9.34 13.90
C LEU A 6 -25.16 9.97 14.52
N SER A 7 -25.35 10.99 15.36
CA SER A 7 -24.24 11.66 16.05
C SER A 7 -23.41 10.64 16.83
N TYR A 8 -22.11 10.92 17.01
CA TYR A 8 -21.22 10.06 17.78
C TYR A 8 -21.79 9.73 19.17
N GLU A 9 -22.43 10.71 19.82
CA GLU A 9 -23.06 10.50 21.13
C GLU A 9 -24.29 9.60 21.05
N GLU A 10 -25.09 9.72 19.99
CA GLU A 10 -26.27 8.88 19.77
C GLU A 10 -25.87 7.43 19.46
N MET A 11 -24.86 7.24 18.60
CA MET A 11 -24.32 5.92 18.25
C MET A 11 -23.69 5.25 19.47
N LYS A 12 -22.86 5.99 20.22
CA LYS A 12 -22.26 5.51 21.47
C LYS A 12 -23.32 5.15 22.51
N GLY A 13 -24.35 5.97 22.69
CA GLY A 13 -25.45 5.70 23.60
C GLY A 13 -26.18 4.40 23.27
N ARG A 14 -26.45 4.16 21.98
CA ARG A 14 -27.11 2.94 21.50
C ARG A 14 -26.26 1.69 21.72
N VAL A 15 -24.99 1.73 21.34
CA VAL A 15 -24.03 0.63 21.54
C VAL A 15 -23.85 0.33 23.02
N MET A 16 -23.69 1.35 23.87
CA MET A 16 -23.57 1.17 25.32
C MET A 16 -24.86 0.60 25.95
N GLY A 17 -26.02 0.97 25.43
CA GLY A 17 -27.31 0.42 25.84
C GLY A 17 -27.41 -1.09 25.55
N ASP A 18 -26.91 -1.52 24.40
CA ASP A 18 -26.89 -2.94 24.03
C ASP A 18 -25.80 -3.73 24.77
N LEU A 19 -24.62 -3.13 25.01
CA LEU A 19 -23.56 -3.73 25.83
C LEU A 19 -24.05 -4.08 27.25
N LYS A 20 -24.85 -3.19 27.86
CA LYS A 20 -25.43 -3.41 29.20
C LYS A 20 -26.44 -4.57 29.26
N LYS A 21 -27.03 -4.97 28.13
CA LYS A 21 -27.94 -6.11 28.04
C LYS A 21 -27.20 -7.44 27.90
N VAL A 22 -26.03 -7.42 27.25
CA VAL A 22 -25.24 -8.62 26.92
C VAL A 22 -24.20 -8.92 28.00
N PHE A 23 -23.55 -7.89 28.55
CA PHE A 23 -22.46 -8.04 29.52
C PHE A 23 -22.90 -7.65 30.94
N ARG A 24 -22.31 -8.33 31.93
CA ARG A 24 -22.54 -8.01 33.34
C ARG A 24 -21.91 -6.66 33.72
N PRO A 25 -22.52 -5.89 34.63
CA PRO A 25 -22.01 -4.58 35.03
C PRO A 25 -20.59 -4.64 35.64
N GLU A 26 -20.20 -5.76 36.25
CA GLU A 26 -18.82 -5.97 36.74
C GLU A 26 -17.75 -5.87 35.66
N LEU A 27 -18.06 -6.32 34.43
CA LEU A 27 -17.12 -6.22 33.30
C LEU A 27 -17.04 -4.78 32.78
N LEU A 28 -18.19 -4.10 32.68
CA LEU A 28 -18.26 -2.73 32.19
C LEU A 28 -17.51 -1.77 33.11
N ASN A 29 -17.53 -2.05 34.42
CA ASN A 29 -16.79 -1.29 35.42
C ASN A 29 -15.26 -1.51 35.37
N ARG A 30 -14.77 -2.45 34.56
CA ARG A 30 -13.32 -2.71 34.32
C ARG A 30 -12.80 -2.11 33.01
N ILE A 31 -13.65 -1.41 32.25
CA ILE A 31 -13.26 -0.78 30.99
C ILE A 31 -13.10 0.72 31.26
N ASP A 32 -11.86 1.21 31.13
CA ASP A 32 -11.53 2.61 31.40
C ASP A 32 -12.07 3.55 30.30
N GLU A 33 -11.95 3.15 29.04
CA GLU A 33 -12.42 3.93 27.90
C GLU A 33 -13.01 3.03 26.81
N THR A 34 -14.10 3.49 26.19
CA THR A 34 -14.75 2.80 25.06
C THR A 34 -14.64 3.67 23.81
N ILE A 35 -13.94 3.15 22.80
CA ILE A 35 -13.75 3.80 21.50
C ILE A 35 -14.77 3.22 20.52
N VAL A 36 -15.63 4.07 19.96
CA VAL A 36 -16.61 3.68 18.94
C VAL A 36 -16.07 4.09 17.56
N PHE A 37 -15.86 3.11 16.68
CA PHE A 37 -15.47 3.38 15.30
C PHE A 37 -16.70 3.69 14.45
N HIS A 38 -16.62 4.76 13.67
CA HIS A 38 -17.60 5.04 12.63
C HIS A 38 -17.33 4.16 11.41
N LYS A 39 -18.33 4.04 10.54
CA LYS A 39 -18.12 3.41 9.23
C LYS A 39 -17.18 4.29 8.41
N LEU A 40 -16.33 3.63 7.63
CA LEU A 40 -15.42 4.31 6.73
C LEU A 40 -16.19 4.93 5.56
N ASP A 41 -15.83 6.15 5.21
CA ASP A 41 -16.30 6.81 4.00
C ASP A 41 -15.48 6.38 2.76
N ARG A 42 -16.05 6.55 1.56
CA ARG A 42 -15.39 6.16 0.31
C ARG A 42 -14.01 6.80 0.14
N SER A 43 -13.86 8.07 0.53
CA SER A 43 -12.60 8.81 0.48
C SER A 43 -11.54 8.27 1.45
N GLU A 44 -11.95 7.83 2.64
CA GLU A 44 -11.06 7.22 3.62
C GLU A 44 -10.56 5.85 3.12
N ILE A 45 -11.42 5.10 2.44
CA ILE A 45 -11.05 3.82 1.84
C ILE A 45 -10.01 4.02 0.74
N LEU A 46 -10.17 5.04 -0.13
CA LEU A 46 -9.14 5.39 -1.11
C LEU A 46 -7.79 5.71 -0.46
N THR A 47 -7.82 6.43 0.67
CA THR A 47 -6.60 6.72 1.45
C THR A 47 -5.96 5.43 1.98
N ILE A 48 -6.78 4.48 2.44
CA ILE A 48 -6.32 3.17 2.88
C ILE A 48 -5.71 2.37 1.72
N VAL A 49 -6.30 2.42 0.52
CA VAL A 49 -5.73 1.80 -0.69
C VAL A 49 -4.32 2.34 -0.94
N ASP A 50 -4.17 3.66 -0.95
CA ASP A 50 -2.87 4.29 -1.19
C ASP A 50 -1.84 3.93 -0.11
N LEU A 51 -2.25 3.83 1.15
CA LEU A 51 -1.39 3.39 2.26
C LEU A 51 -0.95 1.92 2.09
N GLN A 52 -1.85 1.03 1.68
CA GLN A 52 -1.51 -0.38 1.46
C GLN A 52 -0.56 -0.56 0.28
N LEU A 53 -0.79 0.19 -0.81
CA LEU A 53 0.08 0.18 -1.99
C LEU A 53 1.47 0.76 -1.72
N LYS A 54 1.65 1.56 -0.67
CA LYS A 54 2.97 2.09 -0.31
C LYS A 54 4.00 0.97 -0.13
N ARG A 55 3.64 -0.10 0.59
CA ARG A 55 4.53 -1.25 0.82
C ARG A 55 4.88 -1.96 -0.49
N LEU A 56 3.89 -2.13 -1.36
CA LEU A 56 4.08 -2.74 -2.67
C LEU A 56 5.01 -1.88 -3.55
N ARG A 57 4.83 -0.56 -3.57
CA ARG A 57 5.72 0.37 -4.29
C ARG A 57 7.16 0.32 -3.77
N GLU A 58 7.34 0.25 -2.45
CA GLU A 58 8.66 0.09 -1.84
C GLU A 58 9.34 -1.22 -2.26
N GLN A 59 8.60 -2.33 -2.34
CA GLN A 59 9.13 -3.61 -2.84
C GLN A 59 9.50 -3.54 -4.32
N MET A 60 8.67 -2.92 -5.15
CA MET A 60 8.92 -2.83 -6.59
C MET A 60 10.06 -1.88 -6.94
N ALA A 61 10.28 -0.85 -6.13
CA ALA A 61 11.44 0.02 -6.25
C ALA A 61 12.77 -0.73 -6.10
N THR A 62 12.80 -1.85 -5.35
CA THR A 62 14.02 -2.71 -5.28
C THR A 62 14.37 -3.38 -6.60
N TYR A 63 13.41 -3.50 -7.51
CA TYR A 63 13.57 -3.99 -8.88
C TYR A 63 13.71 -2.85 -9.91
N GLU A 64 13.87 -1.60 -9.46
CA GLU A 64 13.89 -0.40 -10.31
C GLU A 64 12.60 -0.21 -11.14
N VAL A 65 11.46 -0.69 -10.62
CA VAL A 65 10.14 -0.61 -11.26
C VAL A 65 9.18 0.26 -10.45
N ALA A 66 8.46 1.13 -11.13
CA ALA A 66 7.40 1.96 -10.53
C ALA A 66 6.02 1.31 -10.72
N ILE A 67 5.10 1.57 -9.78
CA ILE A 67 3.69 1.16 -9.90
C ILE A 67 2.77 2.38 -9.76
N GLU A 68 1.95 2.56 -10.79
CA GLU A 68 0.90 3.56 -10.85
C GLU A 68 -0.46 2.91 -11.05
N LEU A 69 -1.46 3.37 -10.31
CA LEU A 69 -2.84 2.95 -10.46
C LEU A 69 -3.64 4.15 -10.97
N THR A 70 -4.46 3.92 -12.00
CA THR A 70 -5.44 4.91 -12.43
C THR A 70 -6.54 5.06 -11.38
N ASP A 71 -7.25 6.19 -11.41
CA ASP A 71 -8.41 6.40 -10.54
C ASP A 71 -9.46 5.31 -10.77
N ALA A 72 -9.68 4.90 -12.02
CA ALA A 72 -10.61 3.83 -12.35
C ALA A 72 -10.22 2.48 -11.71
N ALA A 73 -8.93 2.14 -11.67
CA ALA A 73 -8.45 0.93 -10.97
C ALA A 73 -8.66 1.04 -9.45
N LYS A 74 -8.39 2.22 -8.86
CA LYS A 74 -8.66 2.45 -7.43
C LYS A 74 -10.13 2.28 -7.09
N GLU A 75 -11.03 2.74 -7.95
CA GLU A 75 -12.47 2.56 -7.74
C GLU A 75 -12.88 1.09 -7.73
N VAL A 76 -12.33 0.26 -8.62
CA VAL A 76 -12.57 -1.19 -8.62
C VAL A 76 -12.14 -1.83 -7.31
N LEU A 77 -10.99 -1.44 -6.76
CA LEU A 77 -10.52 -1.95 -5.47
C LEU A 77 -11.45 -1.53 -4.33
N VAL A 78 -11.99 -0.32 -4.36
CA VAL A 78 -12.97 0.14 -3.37
C VAL A 78 -14.26 -0.66 -3.48
N GLU A 79 -14.78 -0.88 -4.70
CA GLU A 79 -16.00 -1.66 -4.93
C GLU A 79 -15.88 -3.10 -4.42
N GLN A 80 -14.73 -3.75 -4.63
CA GLN A 80 -14.50 -5.14 -4.21
C GLN A 80 -14.03 -5.26 -2.75
N GLY A 81 -13.40 -4.21 -2.25
CA GLY A 81 -12.72 -4.18 -0.95
C GLY A 81 -13.53 -3.60 0.19
N PHE A 82 -14.66 -2.96 -0.11
CA PHE A 82 -15.54 -2.35 0.88
C PHE A 82 -16.76 -3.22 1.18
N ASP A 83 -16.86 -3.65 2.43
CA ASP A 83 -18.07 -4.27 2.97
C ASP A 83 -18.49 -3.49 4.23
N PRO A 84 -19.70 -2.92 4.31
CA PRO A 84 -20.19 -2.22 5.49
C PRO A 84 -20.20 -3.05 6.79
N ALA A 85 -20.25 -4.38 6.70
CA ALA A 85 -20.21 -5.29 7.83
C ALA A 85 -18.78 -5.70 8.21
N MET A 86 -17.85 -5.77 7.25
CA MET A 86 -16.46 -6.17 7.49
C MET A 86 -15.45 -5.01 7.47
N GLY A 87 -15.88 -3.79 7.14
CA GLY A 87 -15.02 -2.62 6.93
C GLY A 87 -14.09 -2.80 5.72
N ALA A 88 -12.92 -2.17 5.75
CA ALA A 88 -11.88 -2.30 4.72
C ALA A 88 -11.06 -3.61 4.82
N ARG A 89 -11.51 -4.61 5.60
CA ARG A 89 -10.80 -5.90 5.73
C ARG A 89 -10.73 -6.67 4.40
N PRO A 90 -11.79 -6.72 3.57
CA PRO A 90 -11.72 -7.35 2.26
C PRO A 90 -10.74 -6.65 1.31
N LEU A 91 -10.53 -5.35 1.47
CA LEU A 91 -9.65 -4.53 0.62
C LEU A 91 -8.24 -5.08 0.49
N ARG A 92 -7.65 -5.54 1.60
CA ARG A 92 -6.31 -6.13 1.56
C ARG A 92 -6.25 -7.37 0.67
N ARG A 93 -7.29 -8.21 0.71
CA ARG A 93 -7.39 -9.39 -0.14
C ARG A 93 -7.62 -9.01 -1.60
N ALA A 94 -8.40 -7.97 -1.87
CA ALA A 94 -8.61 -7.46 -3.22
C ALA A 94 -7.30 -6.94 -3.83
N ILE A 95 -6.52 -6.14 -3.09
CA ILE A 95 -5.21 -5.66 -3.54
C ILE A 95 -4.26 -6.84 -3.80
N GLN A 96 -4.21 -7.81 -2.89
CA GLN A 96 -3.36 -8.98 -3.09
C GLN A 96 -3.73 -9.73 -4.38
N ARG A 97 -5.00 -10.08 -4.53
CA ARG A 97 -5.49 -10.90 -5.64
C ARG A 97 -5.42 -10.21 -7.00
N PHE A 98 -5.75 -8.92 -7.06
CA PHE A 98 -5.85 -8.19 -8.33
C PHE A 98 -4.56 -7.49 -8.72
N ILE A 99 -3.67 -7.24 -7.77
CA ILE A 99 -2.44 -6.47 -8.02
C ILE A 99 -1.21 -7.30 -7.67
N GLU A 100 -1.07 -7.75 -6.42
CA GLU A 100 0.16 -8.42 -5.97
C GLU A 100 0.40 -9.77 -6.66
N ASP A 101 -0.64 -10.60 -6.78
CA ASP A 101 -0.53 -11.94 -7.38
C ASP A 101 -0.14 -11.83 -8.87
N PRO A 102 -0.82 -11.03 -9.72
CA PRO A 102 -0.38 -10.83 -11.11
C PRO A 102 1.03 -10.23 -11.24
N LEU A 103 1.41 -9.31 -10.35
CA LEU A 103 2.76 -8.74 -10.36
C LEU A 103 3.85 -9.77 -10.06
N ALA A 104 3.55 -10.75 -9.18
CA ALA A 104 4.48 -11.82 -8.87
C ALA A 104 4.85 -12.62 -10.14
N ASP A 105 3.89 -12.86 -11.03
CA ASP A 105 4.14 -13.56 -12.30
C ASP A 105 5.11 -12.77 -13.20
N TYR A 106 4.97 -11.45 -13.30
CA TYR A 106 5.90 -10.60 -14.06
C TYR A 106 7.32 -10.59 -13.47
N VAL A 107 7.42 -10.54 -12.13
CA VAL A 107 8.71 -10.61 -11.43
C VAL A 107 9.38 -11.97 -11.65
N LEU A 108 8.62 -13.06 -11.56
CA LEU A 108 9.12 -14.43 -11.76
C LEU A 108 9.49 -14.71 -13.22
N GLY A 109 8.69 -14.20 -14.16
CA GLY A 109 8.91 -14.31 -15.60
C GLY A 109 10.10 -13.52 -16.12
N ARG A 110 10.70 -12.64 -15.29
CA ARG A 110 11.77 -11.69 -15.66
C ARG A 110 11.39 -10.75 -16.80
N GLU A 111 10.11 -10.41 -16.90
CA GLU A 111 9.60 -9.47 -17.91
C GLU A 111 9.74 -8.00 -17.46
N LEU A 112 10.32 -7.77 -16.28
CA LEU A 112 10.50 -6.43 -15.70
C LEU A 112 11.88 -5.86 -16.04
N ASN A 113 11.89 -4.87 -16.93
CA ASN A 113 13.08 -4.08 -17.25
C ASN A 113 13.27 -2.94 -16.22
N PRO A 114 14.51 -2.65 -15.78
CA PRO A 114 14.80 -1.48 -14.97
C PRO A 114 14.30 -0.18 -15.60
N GLY A 115 13.65 0.67 -14.82
CA GLY A 115 13.04 1.92 -15.29
C GLY A 115 11.62 1.76 -15.85
N ALA A 116 11.09 0.54 -15.91
CA ALA A 116 9.71 0.32 -16.33
C ALA A 116 8.71 0.84 -15.28
N THR A 117 7.56 1.29 -15.77
CA THR A 117 6.41 1.66 -14.95
C THR A 117 5.26 0.72 -15.26
N ILE A 118 4.74 0.06 -14.23
CA ILE A 118 3.55 -0.76 -14.33
C ILE A 118 2.34 0.13 -14.09
N LEU A 119 1.53 0.29 -15.13
CA LEU A 119 0.26 0.99 -15.07
C LEU A 119 -0.88 -0.01 -14.87
N VAL A 120 -1.59 0.12 -13.77
CA VAL A 120 -2.78 -0.67 -13.46
C VAL A 120 -4.02 0.17 -13.77
N ASP A 121 -4.87 -0.34 -14.66
CA ASP A 121 -6.11 0.31 -15.07
C ASP A 121 -7.32 -0.60 -14.86
N ARG A 122 -8.52 -0.03 -14.86
CA ARG A 122 -9.76 -0.82 -14.84
C ARG A 122 -9.91 -1.56 -16.16
N ARG A 123 -10.21 -2.86 -16.10
CA ARG A 123 -10.52 -3.66 -17.29
C ARG A 123 -11.85 -3.21 -17.91
N ALA A 124 -11.83 -2.92 -19.21
CA ALA A 124 -12.99 -2.39 -19.94
C ALA A 124 -13.98 -3.47 -20.41
N GLU A 125 -13.51 -4.70 -20.67
CA GLU A 125 -14.34 -5.81 -21.12
C GLU A 125 -14.09 -7.06 -20.27
N LEU A 126 -15.15 -7.60 -19.67
CA LEU A 126 -15.15 -8.92 -19.04
C LEU A 126 -15.23 -9.98 -20.16
N THR A 127 -14.12 -10.20 -20.87
CA THR A 127 -14.08 -11.19 -21.94
C THR A 127 -13.96 -12.60 -21.36
N GLY A 128 -15.10 -13.29 -21.27
CA GLY A 128 -15.15 -14.74 -21.01
C GLY A 128 -15.47 -15.11 -19.56
N ALA A 129 -16.25 -16.18 -19.40
CA ALA A 129 -16.90 -16.61 -18.15
C ALA A 129 -15.96 -17.13 -17.04
N GLU A 130 -14.63 -16.97 -17.17
CA GLU A 130 -13.65 -17.60 -16.28
C GLU A 130 -12.50 -16.67 -15.86
N ASP A 131 -12.41 -15.45 -16.42
CA ASP A 131 -11.29 -14.54 -16.15
C ASP A 131 -11.67 -13.57 -15.01
N GLU A 132 -11.29 -13.92 -13.78
CA GLU A 132 -11.67 -13.20 -12.57
C GLU A 132 -10.92 -11.86 -12.39
N SER A 133 -9.98 -11.50 -13.28
CA SER A 133 -9.21 -10.25 -13.16
C SER A 133 -10.06 -9.04 -13.57
N LEU A 134 -10.28 -8.13 -12.61
CA LEU A 134 -11.02 -6.88 -12.79
C LEU A 134 -10.13 -5.68 -13.18
N VAL A 135 -8.81 -5.89 -13.22
CA VAL A 135 -7.82 -4.87 -13.56
C VAL A 135 -6.93 -5.34 -14.72
N ASP A 136 -6.57 -4.40 -15.58
CA ASP A 136 -5.60 -4.60 -16.64
C ASP A 136 -4.25 -4.04 -16.19
N ILE A 137 -3.20 -4.83 -16.33
CA ILE A 137 -1.83 -4.45 -16.01
C ILE A 137 -1.08 -4.23 -17.31
N LYS A 138 -0.53 -3.03 -17.49
CA LYS A 138 0.26 -2.65 -18.66
C LYS A 138 1.67 -2.29 -18.22
N LEU A 139 2.66 -2.93 -18.82
CA LEU A 139 4.05 -2.54 -18.66
C LEU A 139 4.35 -1.39 -19.63
N ILE A 140 4.72 -0.25 -19.09
CA ILE A 140 5.22 0.90 -19.86
C ILE A 140 6.73 0.90 -19.69
N GLU A 141 7.45 0.62 -20.76
CA GLU A 141 8.90 0.77 -20.77
C GLU A 141 9.24 2.26 -20.66
N GLY A 142 9.82 2.65 -19.54
CA GLY A 142 10.40 3.97 -19.33
C GLY A 142 11.88 3.94 -19.66
N GLU A 143 12.41 5.05 -20.17
CA GLU A 143 13.86 5.23 -20.24
C GLU A 143 14.40 5.24 -18.81
N PRO A 144 15.42 4.42 -18.48
CA PRO A 144 15.86 4.27 -17.11
C PRO A 144 16.23 5.65 -16.53
N PRO A 145 15.77 5.98 -15.31
CA PRO A 145 16.19 7.22 -14.67
C PRO A 145 17.72 7.23 -14.64
N PRO A 146 18.38 8.36 -14.99
CA PRO A 146 19.83 8.41 -15.03
C PRO A 146 20.34 8.02 -13.66
N LYS A 147 21.07 6.90 -13.59
CA LYS A 147 21.65 6.36 -12.35
C LYS A 147 22.28 7.52 -11.57
N GLU A 148 21.72 7.87 -10.42
CA GLU A 148 22.41 8.75 -9.49
C GLU A 148 23.74 8.07 -9.17
N LYS A 149 24.82 8.72 -9.58
CA LYS A 149 26.18 8.19 -9.44
C LYS A 149 26.37 7.78 -7.98
N GLU A 150 26.66 6.50 -7.76
CA GLU A 150 27.21 6.02 -6.50
C GLU A 150 28.28 7.01 -6.06
N LYS A 151 28.11 7.56 -4.85
CA LYS A 151 29.19 8.34 -4.24
C LYS A 151 30.37 7.40 -4.11
N VAL A 152 31.33 7.53 -5.02
CA VAL A 152 32.65 6.92 -4.93
C VAL A 152 33.23 7.35 -3.58
N THR A 153 33.17 6.46 -2.61
CA THR A 153 33.91 6.60 -1.36
C THR A 153 35.37 6.36 -1.72
N VAL A 154 36.13 7.45 -1.77
CA VAL A 154 37.59 7.42 -1.88
C VAL A 154 38.14 6.61 -0.70
N PRO A 155 38.94 5.55 -0.91
CA PRO A 155 39.71 4.96 0.18
C PRO A 155 40.70 6.02 0.69
N PRO A 156 40.93 6.17 2.00
CA PRO A 156 42.02 6.99 2.47
C PRO A 156 43.34 6.34 2.02
N GLU A 157 44.10 7.06 1.18
CA GLU A 157 45.49 6.72 0.87
C GLU A 157 46.31 6.68 2.17
N GLU A 158 47.01 5.56 2.36
CA GLU A 158 48.08 5.46 3.35
C GLU A 158 49.18 6.48 3.01
N PRO A 159 49.69 7.29 3.95
CA PRO A 159 50.85 8.11 3.67
C PRO A 159 52.09 7.21 3.56
N SER A 160 52.61 7.11 2.34
CA SER A 160 53.95 6.60 2.03
C SER A 160 55.01 7.39 2.82
N SER A 161 55.73 6.72 3.71
CA SER A 161 56.95 7.24 4.32
C SER A 161 58.17 6.69 3.59
N GLU A 162 58.79 7.51 2.74
CA GLU A 162 60.20 7.38 2.33
C GLU A 162 60.86 8.70 2.75
N ALA A 163 61.67 8.67 3.82
CA ALA A 163 63.11 8.50 3.78
C ALA A 163 63.81 9.78 3.27
N ASP A 164 64.32 10.59 4.20
CA ASP A 164 65.30 11.63 3.93
C ASP A 164 66.67 11.17 4.45
N GLU A 165 67.65 11.20 3.56
CA GLU A 165 69.02 10.73 3.71
C GLU A 165 69.89 11.81 4.41
N THR A 166 70.68 11.35 5.38
CA THR A 166 72.05 11.79 5.76
C THR A 166 72.55 13.24 5.53
N ALA A 167 73.08 13.89 6.58
CA ALA A 167 74.40 14.58 6.57
C ALA A 167 74.86 15.01 7.99
N GLU A 168 76.13 14.67 8.32
CA GLU A 168 77.15 15.33 9.18
C GLU A 168 76.75 16.09 10.47
N ASP A 169 77.24 15.65 11.64
CA ASP A 169 78.56 16.03 12.24
C ASP A 169 79.02 14.97 13.25
#